data_AF-A0A6V7X3B4-F1
#
_entry.id   AF-A0A6V7X3B4-F1
#
_cell.length_a   1.000
_cell.length_b   1.000
_cell.length_c   1.000
_cell.angle_alpha   90.00
_cell.angle_beta   90.00
_cell.angle_gamma   90.00
#
_symmetry.space_group_name_H-M   'P 1'
#
loop_
_entity.id
_entity.type
_entity.pdbx_description
1 polymer ?
#
loop_
_entity_poly.entity_id
_entity_poly.type
_entity_poly.pdbx_seq_one_letter_code
_entity_poly.pdbx_strand_id
1 'polypeptide(L)'
;MAAFGMLALDITVVGQDFVLPNGKTVEVVRKEDDARLEILRQNVRHVDVIWECEIKEMLRRNRKMRRSFANYIDKGPINLRDCFFGGRTGPLCLHYEADNQHKISYLDFNSLYPSTIATTSFPVGHPRVIIIPRSQQDVNWTSGDQIPVRGILKVFLIPPLYTEVPVMPVKFDERLLFPLCRQCSLDFPRGGIISDYSC
;
A
#
# COMPACT_ATOMS: atom_id res chain seq x y z
N MET A 1 -59.34 -27.36 8.86
CA MET A 1 -58.48 -28.51 8.52
C MET A 1 -57.57 -28.06 7.38
N ALA A 2 -56.26 -28.28 7.54
CA ALA A 2 -55.14 -28.02 6.62
C ALA A 2 -54.77 -26.55 6.34
N ALA A 3 -53.51 -26.15 6.19
CA ALA A 3 -52.20 -26.60 6.66
C ALA A 3 -51.21 -25.47 6.28
N PHE A 4 -50.19 -25.24 7.11
CA PHE A 4 -49.12 -24.25 6.93
C PHE A 4 -48.25 -24.55 5.69
N GLY A 5 -47.72 -23.48 5.07
CA GLY A 5 -46.63 -23.55 4.10
C GLY A 5 -45.57 -22.50 4.42
N MET A 6 -44.84 -22.72 5.53
CA MET A 6 -43.63 -21.97 5.86
C MET A 6 -42.49 -22.47 4.97
N LEU A 7 -42.06 -21.67 4.01
CA LEU A 7 -40.83 -21.92 3.25
C LEU A 7 -39.65 -21.63 4.16
N ALA A 8 -39.22 -22.64 4.92
CA ALA A 8 -37.90 -22.68 5.51
C ALA A 8 -36.91 -23.07 4.40
N LEU A 9 -35.99 -22.16 4.06
CA LEU A 9 -34.78 -22.54 3.34
C LEU A 9 -33.90 -23.32 4.32
N ASP A 10 -34.03 -24.64 4.29
CA ASP A 10 -33.11 -25.56 4.94
C ASP A 10 -31.80 -25.53 4.14
N ILE A 11 -30.83 -24.73 4.60
CA ILE A 11 -29.45 -24.85 4.16
C ILE A 11 -28.89 -26.07 4.89
N THR A 12 -29.26 -27.26 4.40
CA THR A 12 -28.52 -28.47 4.72
C THR A 12 -27.11 -28.26 4.19
N VAL A 13 -26.19 -27.95 5.10
CA VAL A 13 -24.75 -27.93 4.84
C VAL A 13 -24.36 -29.38 4.53
N VAL A 14 -24.35 -29.72 3.24
CA VAL A 14 -23.87 -31.01 2.77
C VAL A 14 -22.36 -31.04 3.02
N GLY A 15 -21.95 -31.94 3.91
CA GLY A 15 -20.57 -32.15 4.35
C GLY A 15 -19.65 -32.59 3.22
N GLN A 16 -18.99 -31.61 2.61
CA GLN A 16 -17.65 -31.76 2.07
C GLN A 16 -16.82 -30.61 2.64
N ASP A 17 -15.68 -30.95 3.25
CA ASP A 17 -14.74 -29.99 3.80
C ASP A 17 -14.33 -29.00 2.70
N PHE A 18 -15.01 -27.87 2.63
CA PHE A 18 -14.72 -26.84 1.64
C PHE A 18 -13.38 -26.21 2.03
N VAL A 19 -12.32 -26.68 1.39
CA VAL A 19 -10.96 -26.19 1.56
C VAL A 19 -10.81 -24.91 0.73
N LEU A 20 -10.52 -23.82 1.41
CA LEU A 20 -10.26 -22.52 0.82
C LEU A 20 -8.89 -22.51 0.10
N PRO A 21 -8.61 -21.53 -0.79
CA PRO A 21 -7.32 -21.41 -1.48
C PRO A 21 -6.09 -21.33 -0.55
N ASN A 22 -6.30 -21.02 0.72
CA ASN A 22 -5.27 -20.99 1.76
C ASN A 22 -4.99 -22.39 2.38
N GLY A 23 -5.62 -23.46 1.88
CA GLY A 23 -5.46 -24.83 2.37
C GLY A 23 -6.21 -25.15 3.67
N LYS A 24 -7.04 -24.23 4.18
CA LYS A 24 -7.82 -24.41 5.42
C LYS A 24 -9.30 -24.63 5.12
N THR A 25 -10.01 -25.33 6.01
CA THR A 25 -11.47 -25.43 5.92
C THR A 25 -12.13 -24.15 6.41
N VAL A 26 -13.38 -23.90 5.96
CA VAL A 26 -14.18 -22.74 6.40
C VAL A 26 -14.34 -22.70 7.92
N GLU A 27 -14.51 -23.85 8.57
CA GLU A 27 -14.68 -23.93 10.02
C GLU A 27 -13.41 -23.48 10.78
N VAL A 28 -12.24 -23.89 10.30
CA VAL A 28 -10.96 -23.47 10.90
C VAL A 28 -10.78 -21.96 10.76
N VAL A 29 -11.05 -21.40 9.58
CA VAL A 29 -10.94 -19.95 9.36
C VAL A 29 -11.91 -19.18 10.26
N ARG A 30 -13.16 -19.65 10.42
CA ARG A 30 -14.12 -19.02 11.34
C ARG A 30 -13.64 -19.03 12.79
N LYS A 31 -13.10 -20.15 13.27
CA LYS A 31 -12.53 -20.24 14.62
C LYS A 31 -11.35 -19.28 14.81
N GLU A 32 -10.48 -19.16 13.80
CA GLU A 32 -9.36 -18.21 13.83
C GLU A 32 -9.84 -16.75 13.84
N ASP A 33 -10.87 -16.43 13.05
CA ASP A 33 -11.47 -15.09 13.00
C ASP A 33 -12.15 -14.73 14.33
N ASP A 34 -12.88 -15.66 14.94
CA ASP A 34 -13.51 -15.48 16.26
C ASP A 34 -12.47 -15.24 17.35
N ALA A 35 -11.39 -16.02 17.36
CA ALA A 35 -10.28 -15.84 18.30
C ALA A 35 -9.60 -14.47 18.13
N ARG A 36 -9.43 -14.03 16.87
CA ARG A 36 -8.87 -12.70 16.56
C ARG A 36 -9.81 -11.59 17.02
N LEU A 37 -11.12 -11.75 16.80
CA LEU A 37 -12.13 -10.78 17.19
C LEU A 37 -12.21 -10.61 18.72
N GLU A 38 -12.06 -11.70 19.46
CA GLU A 38 -12.01 -11.67 20.93
C GLU A 38 -10.82 -10.82 21.42
N ILE A 39 -9.62 -11.03 20.86
CA ILE A 39 -8.43 -10.22 21.17
C ILE A 39 -8.69 -8.74 20.86
N LEU A 40 -9.34 -8.42 19.74
CA LEU A 40 -9.64 -7.04 19.37
C LEU A 40 -10.62 -6.38 20.35
N ARG A 41 -11.69 -7.08 20.73
CA ARG A 41 -12.69 -6.57 21.68
C ARG A 41 -12.12 -6.30 23.07
N GLN A 42 -11.09 -7.06 23.47
CA GLN A 42 -10.39 -6.84 24.74
C GLN A 42 -9.51 -5.58 24.73
N ASN A 43 -8.98 -5.18 23.56
CA ASN A 43 -7.98 -4.11 23.44
C ASN A 43 -8.53 -2.81 22.82
N VAL A 44 -9.71 -2.86 22.18
CA VAL A 44 -10.30 -1.75 21.44
C VAL A 44 -11.70 -1.46 21.97
N ARG A 45 -11.98 -0.19 22.28
CA ARG A 45 -13.25 0.26 22.88
C ARG A 45 -14.50 -0.08 22.07
N HIS A 46 -14.37 -0.14 20.75
CA HIS A 46 -15.49 -0.38 19.84
C HIS A 46 -15.01 -1.10 18.59
N VAL A 47 -15.63 -2.24 18.27
CA VAL A 47 -15.30 -3.06 17.11
C VAL A 47 -16.60 -3.38 16.37
N ASP A 48 -16.77 -2.77 15.20
CA ASP A 48 -17.85 -3.10 14.27
C ASP A 48 -17.39 -4.22 13.34
N VAL A 49 -18.20 -5.28 13.24
CA VAL A 49 -17.98 -6.39 12.31
C VAL A 49 -19.08 -6.32 11.26
N ILE A 50 -18.68 -6.16 10.00
CA ILE A 50 -19.59 -6.06 8.86
C ILE A 50 -19.15 -7.10 7.84
N TRP A 51 -20.09 -7.92 7.35
CA TRP A 51 -19.79 -8.94 6.37
C TRP A 51 -19.47 -8.33 5.00
N GLU A 52 -18.68 -9.05 4.20
CA GLU A 52 -18.31 -8.60 2.86
C GLU A 52 -19.55 -8.34 1.98
N CYS A 53 -20.57 -9.21 2.05
CA CYS A 53 -21.81 -9.06 1.30
C CYS A 53 -22.61 -7.81 1.73
N GLU A 54 -22.64 -7.50 3.02
CA GLU A 54 -23.29 -6.31 3.57
C GLU A 54 -22.57 -5.04 3.09
N ILE A 55 -21.24 -5.00 3.18
CA ILE A 55 -20.43 -3.89 2.64
C ILE A 55 -20.69 -3.72 1.15
N LYS A 56 -20.68 -4.80 0.37
CA LYS A 56 -20.97 -4.74 -1.07
C LYS A 56 -22.33 -4.11 -1.34
N GLU A 57 -23.36 -4.48 -0.59
CA GLU A 57 -24.70 -3.92 -0.74
C GLU A 57 -24.76 -2.44 -0.33
N MET A 58 -24.09 -2.06 0.77
CA MET A 58 -24.00 -0.66 1.20
C MET A 58 -23.28 0.21 0.14
N LEU A 59 -22.22 -0.31 -0.49
CA LEU A 59 -21.50 0.37 -1.57
C LEU A 59 -22.33 0.50 -2.86
N ARG A 60 -23.24 -0.45 -3.13
CA ARG A 60 -24.20 -0.34 -4.24
C ARG A 60 -25.22 0.76 -3.99
N ARG A 61 -25.78 0.82 -2.79
CA ARG A 61 -26.86 1.77 -2.42
C ARG A 61 -26.36 3.19 -2.16
N ASN A 62 -25.16 3.35 -1.59
CA ASN A 62 -24.67 4.64 -1.13
C ASN A 62 -23.48 5.14 -1.96
N ARG A 63 -23.74 6.11 -2.84
CA ARG A 63 -22.70 6.75 -3.67
C ARG A 63 -21.62 7.43 -2.84
N LYS A 64 -21.97 8.06 -1.70
CA LYS A 64 -21.01 8.74 -0.83
C LYS A 64 -20.06 7.73 -0.19
N MET A 65 -20.60 6.65 0.34
CA MET A 65 -19.80 5.56 0.91
C MET A 65 -18.86 4.97 -0.14
N ARG A 66 -19.36 4.70 -1.35
CA ARG A 66 -18.53 4.20 -2.45
C ARG A 66 -17.35 5.11 -2.77
N ARG A 67 -17.57 6.42 -2.81
CA ARG A 67 -16.50 7.40 -3.04
C ARG A 67 -15.49 7.42 -1.88
N SER A 68 -15.96 7.38 -0.64
CA SER A 68 -15.07 7.36 0.53
C SER A 68 -14.22 6.09 0.59
N PHE A 69 -14.78 4.91 0.30
CA PHE A 69 -14.04 3.66 0.24
C PHE A 69 -12.99 3.65 -0.88
N ALA A 70 -13.35 4.15 -2.07
CA ALA A 70 -12.41 4.26 -3.19
C ALA A 70 -11.23 5.20 -2.88
N ASN A 71 -11.46 6.24 -2.08
CA ASN A 71 -10.46 7.22 -1.68
C ASN A 71 -9.70 6.85 -0.40
N TYR A 72 -9.97 5.70 0.21
CA TYR A 72 -9.31 5.29 1.45
C TYR A 72 -7.88 4.80 1.16
N ILE A 73 -6.89 5.50 1.71
CA ILE A 73 -5.46 5.28 1.39
C ILE A 73 -4.79 4.35 2.40
N ASP A 74 -5.33 4.24 3.62
CA ASP A 74 -4.67 3.48 4.68
C ASP A 74 -4.92 1.97 4.55
N LYS A 75 -3.90 1.24 4.08
CA LYS A 75 -3.96 -0.23 3.92
C LYS A 75 -3.75 -1.04 5.22
N GLY A 76 -3.86 -0.43 6.40
CA GLY A 76 -3.73 -1.13 7.68
C GLY A 76 -2.31 -1.07 8.29
N PRO A 77 -1.83 -2.08 9.02
CA PRO A 77 -0.50 -2.02 9.63
C PRO A 77 0.62 -1.92 8.58
N ILE A 78 1.81 -1.50 9.02
CA ILE A 78 2.98 -1.44 8.14
C ILE A 78 3.37 -2.85 7.66
N ASN A 79 3.56 -3.02 6.37
CA ASN A 79 4.10 -4.24 5.78
C ASN A 79 5.53 -3.95 5.28
N LEU A 80 6.52 -4.59 5.90
CA LEU A 80 7.93 -4.37 5.57
C LEU A 80 8.26 -4.73 4.11
N ARG A 81 7.52 -5.67 3.51
CA ARG A 81 7.73 -6.09 2.11
C ARG A 81 7.45 -4.95 1.13
N ASP A 82 6.57 -4.03 1.49
CA ASP A 82 6.20 -2.90 0.65
C ASP A 82 7.34 -1.90 0.48
N CYS A 83 8.33 -1.91 1.39
CA CYS A 83 9.50 -1.03 1.35
C CYS A 83 10.64 -1.57 0.49
N PHE A 84 10.55 -2.80 -0.01
CA PHE A 84 11.59 -3.37 -0.87
C PHE A 84 11.38 -2.97 -2.32
N PHE A 85 12.28 -2.13 -2.83
CA PHE A 85 12.29 -1.68 -4.22
C PHE A 85 13.56 -2.20 -4.91
N GLY A 86 13.46 -2.38 -6.23
CA GLY A 86 14.61 -2.70 -7.06
C GLY A 86 15.47 -1.47 -7.36
N GLY A 87 16.36 -1.60 -8.34
CA GLY A 87 17.12 -0.47 -8.86
C GLY A 87 16.22 0.60 -9.49
N ARG A 88 16.70 1.85 -9.51
CA ARG A 88 16.06 2.94 -10.24
C ARG A 88 16.38 2.82 -11.73
N THR A 89 15.35 2.84 -12.56
CA THR A 89 15.48 3.02 -14.01
C THR A 89 14.53 4.14 -14.41
N GLY A 90 15.07 5.23 -14.95
CA GLY A 90 14.29 6.41 -15.32
C GLY A 90 15.04 7.28 -16.31
N PRO A 91 14.85 7.07 -17.63
CA PRO A 91 15.48 7.92 -18.63
C PRO A 91 14.85 9.33 -18.61
N LEU A 92 15.69 10.36 -18.58
CA LEU A 92 15.25 11.76 -18.78
C LEU A 92 15.04 12.07 -20.27
N CYS A 93 15.81 11.41 -21.13
CA CYS A 93 15.73 11.51 -22.57
C CYS A 93 15.81 10.11 -23.17
N LEU A 94 14.88 9.77 -24.08
CA LEU A 94 14.86 8.46 -24.74
C LEU A 94 15.89 8.36 -25.87
N HIS A 95 16.22 9.47 -26.52
CA HIS A 95 17.18 9.53 -27.61
C HIS A 95 17.86 10.88 -27.65
N TYR A 96 19.19 10.88 -27.66
CA TYR A 96 20.00 12.07 -27.83
C TYR A 96 21.19 11.74 -28.71
N GLU A 97 21.44 12.60 -29.71
CA GLU A 97 22.59 12.50 -30.60
C GLU A 97 23.58 13.61 -30.23
N ALA A 98 24.84 13.23 -30.01
CA ALA A 98 25.89 14.18 -29.65
C ALA A 98 26.23 15.07 -30.85
N ASP A 99 26.28 16.39 -30.64
CA ASP A 99 26.72 17.37 -31.63
C ASP A 99 28.13 17.92 -31.29
N ASN A 100 28.57 18.96 -32.01
CA ASN A 100 29.88 19.58 -31.78
C ASN A 100 30.00 20.28 -30.40
N GLN A 101 28.90 20.50 -29.70
CA GLN A 101 28.84 21.17 -28.38
C GLN A 101 28.63 20.18 -27.22
N HIS A 102 28.07 19.00 -27.49
CA HIS A 102 27.68 18.04 -26.48
C HIS A 102 28.46 16.73 -26.59
N LYS A 103 28.93 16.21 -25.44
CA LYS A 103 29.60 14.91 -25.35
C LYS A 103 28.80 13.96 -24.46
N ILE A 104 28.57 12.74 -24.94
CA ILE A 104 27.95 11.68 -24.12
C ILE A 104 29.05 11.02 -23.29
N SER A 105 28.81 10.87 -21.98
CA SER A 105 29.67 10.16 -21.05
C SER A 105 28.85 9.17 -20.24
N TYR A 106 29.45 8.05 -19.86
CA TYR A 106 28.82 7.00 -19.08
C TYR A 106 29.55 6.83 -17.74
N LEU A 107 28.79 6.74 -16.66
CA LEU A 107 29.28 6.50 -15.31
C LEU A 107 28.67 5.19 -14.83
N ASP A 108 29.53 4.25 -14.42
CA ASP A 108 29.12 2.99 -13.80
C ASP A 108 29.81 2.80 -12.46
N PHE A 109 29.09 2.18 -11.54
CA PHE A 109 29.60 1.87 -10.21
C PHE A 109 29.96 0.39 -10.15
N ASN A 110 31.26 0.11 -10.06
CA ASN A 110 31.75 -1.25 -9.86
C ASN A 110 31.19 -1.83 -8.55
N SER A 111 30.42 -2.91 -8.67
CA SER A 111 29.88 -3.65 -7.53
C SER A 111 29.02 -2.80 -6.59
N LEU A 112 28.10 -1.99 -7.13
CA LEU A 112 27.21 -1.12 -6.35
C LEU A 112 26.58 -1.81 -5.12
N TYR A 113 25.89 -2.93 -5.33
CA TYR A 113 25.22 -3.65 -4.24
C TYR A 113 26.21 -4.21 -3.19
N PRO A 114 27.25 -4.99 -3.56
CA PRO A 114 28.25 -5.43 -2.59
C PRO A 114 28.90 -4.29 -1.80
N SER A 115 29.26 -3.20 -2.47
CA SER A 115 29.86 -2.03 -1.82
C SER A 115 28.91 -1.40 -0.81
N THR A 116 27.63 -1.19 -1.18
CA THR A 116 26.61 -0.68 -0.25
C THR A 116 26.42 -1.63 0.94
N ILE A 117 26.33 -2.94 0.70
CA ILE A 117 26.16 -3.93 1.77
C ILE A 117 27.34 -3.89 2.75
N ALA A 118 28.57 -3.72 2.25
CA ALA A 118 29.77 -3.68 3.07
C ALA A 118 29.91 -2.38 3.89
N THR A 119 29.44 -1.24 3.37
CA THR A 119 29.64 0.08 3.99
C THR A 119 28.46 0.61 4.79
N THR A 120 27.26 0.06 4.59
CA THR A 120 26.02 0.60 5.18
C THR A 120 25.55 -0.27 6.34
N SER A 121 25.06 0.37 7.40
CA SER A 121 24.43 -0.34 8.52
C SER A 121 23.03 -0.81 8.16
N PHE A 122 22.73 -2.09 8.39
CA PHE A 122 21.40 -2.68 8.18
C PHE A 122 20.69 -2.92 9.52
N PRO A 123 19.35 -2.85 9.55
CA PRO A 123 18.59 -3.26 10.73
C PRO A 123 18.77 -4.77 10.98
N VAL A 124 19.02 -5.14 12.23
CA VAL A 124 19.18 -6.53 12.68
C VAL A 124 18.21 -6.83 13.83
N GLY A 125 17.77 -8.08 13.93
CA GLY A 125 16.87 -8.55 14.99
C GLY A 125 15.38 -8.32 14.72
N HIS A 126 14.58 -8.43 15.78
CA HIS A 126 13.12 -8.29 15.68
C HIS A 126 12.67 -6.83 15.71
N PRO A 127 11.78 -6.40 14.80
CA PRO A 127 11.31 -5.03 14.75
C PRO A 127 10.47 -4.69 15.99
N ARG A 128 10.63 -3.47 16.49
CA ARG A 128 9.77 -2.90 17.53
C ARG A 128 8.80 -1.91 16.88
N VAL A 129 7.51 -2.09 17.15
CA VAL A 129 6.48 -1.16 16.67
C VAL A 129 6.48 0.06 17.58
N ILE A 130 6.67 1.24 16.99
CA ILE A 130 6.58 2.53 17.68
C ILE A 130 5.36 3.26 17.13
N ILE A 131 4.43 3.62 18.01
CA ILE A 131 3.24 4.39 17.66
C ILE A 131 3.52 5.86 17.97
N ILE A 132 3.65 6.68 16.94
CA ILE A 132 3.83 8.12 17.08
C ILE A 132 2.47 8.75 17.43
N PRO A 133 2.34 9.54 18.51
CA PRO A 133 1.11 10.24 18.85
C PRO A 133 0.64 11.15 17.71
N ARG A 134 -0.68 11.25 17.48
CA ARG A 134 -1.25 12.07 16.38
C ARG A 134 -0.77 13.52 16.40
N SER A 135 -0.59 14.10 17.57
CA SER A 135 -0.07 15.48 17.72
C SER A 135 1.36 15.68 17.22
N GLN A 136 2.08 14.61 16.90
CA GLN A 136 3.47 14.61 16.45
C GLN A 136 3.65 13.97 15.06
N GLN A 137 2.56 13.62 14.37
CA GLN A 137 2.63 12.95 13.06
C GLN A 137 2.83 13.95 11.90
N ASP A 138 2.29 15.16 12.02
CA ASP A 138 2.46 16.21 11.02
C ASP A 138 3.82 16.88 11.22
N VAL A 139 4.72 16.65 10.27
CA VAL A 139 6.12 17.09 10.32
C VAL A 139 6.56 17.69 9.00
N ASN A 140 7.51 18.62 9.07
CA ASN A 140 8.21 19.16 7.90
C ASN A 140 9.72 18.97 8.10
N TRP A 141 10.20 17.75 7.86
CA TRP A 141 11.62 17.41 7.96
C TRP A 141 12.35 17.86 6.70
N THR A 142 13.37 18.70 6.88
CA THR A 142 14.27 19.18 5.83
C THR A 142 15.65 18.52 5.90
N SER A 143 15.96 17.83 7.00
CA SER A 143 17.23 17.13 7.21
C SER A 143 17.04 15.79 7.93
N GLY A 144 17.97 14.86 7.70
CA GLY A 144 17.90 13.49 8.22
C GLY A 144 18.02 13.37 9.75
N ASP A 145 18.67 14.33 10.41
CA ASP A 145 18.78 14.39 11.88
C ASP A 145 17.44 14.69 12.58
N GLN A 146 16.47 15.21 11.85
CA GLN A 146 15.12 15.48 12.37
C GLN A 146 14.25 14.22 12.44
N ILE A 147 14.67 13.12 11.80
CA ILE A 147 13.94 11.86 11.80
C ILE A 147 14.18 11.16 13.14
N PRO A 148 13.14 10.98 13.99
CA PRO A 148 13.32 10.54 15.37
C PRO A 148 13.70 9.06 15.49
N VAL A 149 13.66 8.32 14.38
CA VAL A 149 13.88 6.87 14.35
C VAL A 149 14.79 6.48 13.21
N ARG A 150 15.69 5.53 13.47
CA ARG A 150 16.46 4.83 12.44
C ARG A 150 15.74 3.53 12.11
N GLY A 151 14.77 3.60 11.21
CA GLY A 151 13.91 2.47 10.89
C GLY A 151 12.99 2.73 9.72
N ILE A 152 11.93 1.95 9.64
CA ILE A 152 10.95 2.00 8.55
C ILE A 152 9.72 2.78 9.04
N LEU A 153 9.36 3.81 8.29
CA LEU A 153 8.22 4.68 8.58
C LEU A 153 7.11 4.45 7.55
N LYS A 154 5.87 4.35 8.03
CA LYS A 154 4.69 4.42 7.18
C LYS A 154 4.21 5.87 7.18
N VAL A 155 4.36 6.56 6.05
CA VAL A 155 4.07 7.99 5.94
C VAL A 155 3.10 8.29 4.81
N PHE A 156 2.31 9.35 4.99
CA PHE A 156 1.68 10.06 3.88
C PHE A 156 2.59 11.22 3.49
N LEU A 157 3.04 11.25 2.24
CA LEU A 157 4.00 12.23 1.77
C LEU A 157 3.29 13.26 0.89
N ILE A 158 3.55 14.54 1.18
CA ILE A 158 3.19 15.66 0.31
C ILE A 158 4.44 16.01 -0.49
N PRO A 159 4.51 15.64 -1.78
CA PRO A 159 5.68 15.90 -2.60
C PRO A 159 5.74 17.39 -2.99
N PRO A 160 6.93 17.91 -3.32
CA PRO A 160 7.06 19.26 -3.86
C PRO A 160 6.34 19.38 -5.20
N LEU A 161 5.87 20.59 -5.51
CA LEU A 161 5.21 20.88 -6.80
C LEU A 161 6.15 20.66 -7.98
N TYR A 162 7.45 20.93 -7.80
CA TYR A 162 8.48 20.79 -8.81
C TYR A 162 9.73 20.16 -8.21
N THR A 163 10.28 19.16 -8.89
CA THR A 163 11.61 18.62 -8.64
C THR A 163 12.15 18.00 -9.93
N GLU A 164 13.43 18.19 -10.21
CA GLU A 164 14.06 17.68 -11.42
C GLU A 164 14.13 16.15 -11.43
N VAL A 165 14.40 15.56 -10.26
CA VAL A 165 14.59 14.12 -10.10
C VAL A 165 13.75 13.65 -8.91
N PRO A 166 12.50 13.21 -9.14
CA PRO A 166 11.69 12.64 -8.08
C PRO A 166 12.36 11.40 -7.48
N VAL A 167 12.48 11.34 -6.15
CA VAL A 167 13.24 10.28 -5.45
C VAL A 167 12.38 9.25 -4.72
N MET A 168 11.10 9.55 -4.46
CA MET A 168 10.24 8.68 -3.67
C MET A 168 9.67 7.51 -4.50
N PRO A 169 10.06 6.26 -4.21
CA PRO A 169 9.57 5.10 -4.94
C PRO A 169 8.15 4.73 -4.49
N VAL A 170 7.31 4.36 -5.45
CA VAL A 170 6.00 3.78 -5.20
C VAL A 170 5.74 2.66 -6.20
N LYS A 171 5.13 1.56 -5.75
CA LYS A 171 4.67 0.47 -6.64
C LYS A 171 3.19 0.67 -6.99
N PHE A 172 2.90 0.85 -8.27
CA PHE A 172 1.54 0.85 -8.81
C PHE A 172 1.42 -0.21 -9.90
N ASP A 173 0.47 -1.13 -9.76
CA ASP A 173 0.22 -2.23 -10.71
C ASP A 173 1.52 -2.98 -11.09
N GLU A 174 2.29 -3.42 -10.09
CA GLU A 174 3.60 -4.08 -10.24
C GLU A 174 4.72 -3.25 -10.88
N ARG A 175 4.50 -1.95 -11.15
CA ARG A 175 5.50 -1.04 -11.72
C ARG A 175 6.13 -0.19 -10.63
N LEU A 176 7.46 -0.12 -10.62
CA LEU A 176 8.20 0.81 -9.78
C LEU A 176 8.25 2.18 -10.45
N LEU A 177 7.62 3.17 -9.80
CA LEU A 177 7.55 4.55 -10.28
C LEU A 177 8.12 5.50 -9.23
N PHE A 178 8.47 6.71 -9.68
CA PHE A 178 8.92 7.81 -8.83
C PHE A 178 8.07 9.05 -9.09
N PRO A 179 6.78 9.06 -8.69
CA PRO A 179 5.87 10.13 -9.09
C PRO A 179 5.78 11.27 -8.07
N LEU A 180 5.47 12.46 -8.55
CA LEU A 180 5.03 13.58 -7.71
C LEU A 180 3.53 13.59 -7.46
N CYS A 181 2.74 12.86 -8.25
CA CYS A 181 1.32 12.69 -7.97
C CYS A 181 0.90 11.24 -8.17
N ARG A 182 0.38 10.66 -7.08
CA ARG A 182 -0.21 9.32 -7.09
C ARG A 182 -1.39 9.25 -8.05
N GLN A 183 -2.32 10.19 -7.97
CA GLN A 183 -3.54 10.18 -8.78
C GLN A 183 -3.21 10.25 -10.28
N CYS A 184 -2.33 11.16 -10.68
CA CYS A 184 -1.90 11.28 -12.07
C CYS A 184 -1.20 10.02 -12.59
N SER A 185 -0.44 9.32 -11.73
CA SER A 185 0.22 8.06 -12.12
C SER A 185 -0.78 6.92 -12.36
N LEU A 186 -1.92 6.94 -11.67
CA LEU A 186 -3.00 5.97 -11.85
C LEU A 186 -3.85 6.31 -13.08
N ASP A 187 -4.14 7.60 -13.30
CA ASP A 187 -4.96 8.06 -14.42
C ASP A 187 -4.22 7.98 -15.76
N PHE A 188 -2.90 8.19 -15.75
CA PHE A 188 -2.03 8.16 -16.94
C PHE A 188 -0.94 7.08 -16.82
N PRO A 189 -1.31 5.78 -16.77
CA PRO A 189 -0.36 4.71 -16.52
C PRO A 189 0.67 4.53 -17.64
N ARG A 190 0.39 5.02 -18.86
CA ARG A 190 1.30 4.95 -20.01
C ARG A 190 2.05 6.27 -20.24
N GLY A 191 1.97 7.19 -19.28
CA GLY A 191 2.37 8.58 -19.47
C GLY A 191 1.30 9.38 -20.20
N GLY A 192 1.36 10.70 -20.03
CA GLY A 192 0.50 11.66 -20.70
C GLY A 192 1.22 13.01 -20.74
N ILE A 193 1.16 13.70 -21.87
CA ILE A 193 1.61 15.08 -21.98
C ILE A 193 0.36 15.94 -21.90
N ILE A 194 0.21 16.68 -20.81
CA ILE A 194 -0.89 17.62 -20.63
C ILE A 194 -0.26 19.00 -20.65
N SER A 195 -0.55 19.77 -21.71
CA SER A 195 0.02 21.11 -21.94
C SER A 195 -0.23 22.08 -20.78
N ASP A 196 -1.38 21.93 -20.11
CA ASP A 196 -1.85 22.80 -19.04
C ASP A 196 -1.92 22.06 -17.69
N TYR A 197 -0.99 21.15 -17.45
CA TYR A 197 -0.99 20.30 -16.26
C TYR A 197 -0.91 21.13 -14.96
N SER A 198 -1.93 20.99 -14.12
CA SER A 198 -1.90 21.37 -12.70
C SER A 198 -2.44 20.21 -11.87
N CYS A 199 -1.65 19.77 -10.89
CA CYS A 199 -2.10 18.82 -9.87
C CYS A 199 -2.82 19.54 -8.73
#